data_AF-A0A9D6R5E6-F1
#
_entry.id   AF-A0A9D6R5E6-F1
#
_cell.length_a   1.000
_cell.length_b   1.000
_cell.length_c   1.000
_cell.angle_alpha   90.00
_cell.angle_beta   90.00
_cell.angle_gamma   90.00
#
_symmetry.space_group_name_H-M   'P 1'
#
loop_
_entity.id
_entity.type
_entity.pdbx_description
1 polymer ?
#
loop_
_entity_poly.entity_id
_entity_poly.type
_entity_poly.pdbx_seq_one_letter_code
_entity_poly.pdbx_strand_id
1 'polypeptide(L)'
;MTKGKSLIEREAEWTGSSESISYQPTKGIFIGLLSFCAFIIIVAGFFFWYIPSVGLVNIHPALPVIFGAALAATSIAILIGAVGLSFAIVKGRDMFLSYKFRGVLIKFFLPLIMMIGGLLRIQKIKIEQAFIEINNQLVKGMGKKFKPERILILMPHCIQYIDCKIKVTQNVRNCVGCGKCEIGELVGLSDEFTIDLFISTGGTIARRKVYEKRPNVIVAVACERDLTSGIQDAYPLPVLAVVNKRPQGYCIGTGVDVASVRNAIRELLR
;
A
#
# COMPACT_ATOMS: atom_id res chain seq x y z
N MET A 1 -41.95 -4.25 -10.91
CA MET A 1 -41.10 -4.80 -9.82
C MET A 1 -40.04 -5.69 -10.44
N THR A 2 -38.93 -5.13 -10.88
CA THR A 2 -37.79 -5.90 -11.41
C THR A 2 -36.95 -6.37 -10.23
N LYS A 3 -37.01 -7.67 -9.95
CA LYS A 3 -36.14 -8.37 -9.00
C LYS A 3 -34.68 -8.03 -9.36
N GLY A 4 -33.98 -7.31 -8.48
CA GLY A 4 -32.56 -7.04 -8.67
C GLY A 4 -31.79 -8.36 -8.63
N LYS A 5 -30.95 -8.61 -9.63
CA LYS A 5 -30.09 -9.81 -9.72
C LYS A 5 -29.29 -9.99 -8.42
N SER A 6 -29.13 -11.23 -7.98
CA SER A 6 -28.33 -11.60 -6.82
C SER A 6 -26.86 -11.19 -7.01
N LEU A 7 -26.10 -11.01 -5.92
CA LEU A 7 -24.68 -10.64 -5.98
C LEU A 7 -23.85 -11.63 -6.81
N ILE A 8 -24.21 -12.90 -6.79
CA ILE A 8 -23.55 -14.00 -7.50
C ILE A 8 -23.78 -13.88 -9.02
N GLU A 9 -24.99 -13.52 -9.45
CA GLU A 9 -25.30 -13.30 -10.87
C GLU A 9 -24.59 -12.07 -11.45
N ARG A 10 -24.25 -11.09 -10.62
CA ARG A 10 -23.45 -9.92 -11.04
C ARG A 10 -21.96 -10.20 -11.12
N GLU A 11 -21.47 -11.19 -10.38
CA GLU A 11 -20.09 -11.68 -10.45
C GLU A 11 -19.82 -12.47 -11.74
N ALA A 12 -20.82 -13.18 -12.26
CA ALA A 12 -20.70 -14.02 -13.46
C ALA A 12 -20.72 -13.24 -14.80
N GLU A 13 -21.25 -12.02 -14.82
CA GLU A 13 -21.45 -11.21 -16.04
C GLU A 13 -20.33 -10.17 -16.27
N TRP A 14 -19.24 -10.28 -15.51
CA TRP A 14 -18.20 -9.26 -15.47
C TRP A 14 -17.14 -9.44 -16.58
N THR A 15 -17.14 -8.53 -17.55
CA THR A 15 -16.04 -8.31 -18.50
C THR A 15 -15.30 -7.03 -18.12
N GLY A 16 -14.63 -7.04 -16.97
CA GLY A 16 -14.07 -5.86 -16.30
C GLY A 16 -13.46 -4.78 -17.17
N SER A 17 -13.46 -3.54 -16.67
CA SER A 17 -12.61 -2.50 -17.25
C SER A 17 -11.15 -2.96 -17.20
N SER A 18 -10.33 -2.56 -18.18
CA SER A 18 -8.90 -2.90 -18.24
C SER A 18 -8.12 -2.55 -16.96
N GLU A 19 -8.68 -1.69 -16.11
CA GLU A 19 -8.11 -1.25 -14.83
C GLU A 19 -8.63 -2.01 -13.59
N SER A 20 -9.68 -2.83 -13.73
CA SER A 20 -10.29 -3.57 -12.62
C SER A 20 -9.70 -4.98 -12.50
N ILE A 21 -8.39 -5.07 -12.26
CA ILE A 21 -7.72 -6.36 -12.09
C ILE A 21 -8.14 -6.97 -10.76
N SER A 22 -8.55 -8.26 -10.76
CA SER A 22 -8.77 -9.00 -9.51
C SER A 22 -7.55 -8.86 -8.60
N TYR A 23 -7.76 -8.60 -7.30
CA TYR A 23 -6.65 -8.48 -6.36
C TYR A 23 -5.88 -9.80 -6.31
N GLN A 24 -4.66 -9.80 -6.84
CA GLN A 24 -3.77 -10.97 -6.83
C GLN A 24 -2.51 -10.59 -6.05
N PRO A 25 -2.30 -11.16 -4.86
CA PRO A 25 -1.15 -10.85 -4.02
C PRO A 25 0.12 -11.41 -4.67
N THR A 26 0.81 -10.59 -5.48
CA THR A 26 2.01 -11.01 -6.22
C THR A 26 3.24 -10.23 -5.76
N LYS A 27 3.83 -10.68 -4.65
CA LYS A 27 5.13 -10.16 -4.15
C LYS A 27 6.25 -10.26 -5.19
N GLY A 28 6.16 -11.25 -6.08
CA GLY A 28 7.16 -11.52 -7.10
C GLY A 28 7.42 -10.36 -8.05
N ILE A 29 6.42 -9.51 -8.32
CA ILE A 29 6.59 -8.33 -9.18
C ILE A 29 7.51 -7.31 -8.50
N PHE A 30 7.29 -7.04 -7.21
CA PHE A 30 8.12 -6.08 -6.48
C PHE A 30 9.56 -6.59 -6.31
N ILE A 31 9.73 -7.88 -6.00
CA ILE A 31 11.06 -8.51 -5.88
C ILE A 31 11.78 -8.52 -7.23
N GLY A 32 11.09 -8.88 -8.32
CA GLY A 32 11.65 -8.88 -9.66
C GLY A 32 12.09 -7.49 -10.09
N LEU A 33 11.27 -6.47 -9.84
CA LEU A 33 11.61 -5.07 -10.10
C LEU A 33 12.81 -4.61 -9.26
N LEU A 34 12.85 -4.96 -7.97
CA LEU A 34 13.96 -4.63 -7.08
C LEU A 34 15.28 -5.28 -7.56
N SER A 35 15.23 -6.54 -7.99
CA SER A 35 16.38 -7.23 -8.56
C SER A 35 16.85 -6.59 -9.87
N PHE A 36 15.91 -6.15 -10.71
CA PHE A 36 16.24 -5.43 -11.94
C PHE A 36 16.87 -4.06 -11.67
N CYS A 37 16.39 -3.32 -10.65
CA CYS A 37 17.03 -2.08 -10.19
C CYS A 37 18.48 -2.34 -9.75
N ALA A 38 18.70 -3.38 -8.95
CA ALA A 38 20.03 -3.75 -8.47
C ALA A 38 20.97 -4.09 -9.64
N PHE A 39 20.47 -4.82 -10.64
CA PHE A 39 21.23 -5.12 -11.86
C PHE A 39 21.62 -3.85 -12.63
N ILE A 40 20.69 -2.92 -12.85
CA ILE A 40 20.98 -1.63 -13.51
C ILE A 40 22.06 -0.86 -12.75
N ILE A 41 21.98 -0.82 -11.41
CA ILE A 41 22.97 -0.11 -10.58
C ILE A 41 24.35 -0.73 -10.73
N ILE A 42 24.47 -2.06 -10.79
CA ILE A 42 25.76 -2.74 -11.03
C ILE A 42 26.31 -2.36 -12.40
N VAL A 43 25.49 -2.45 -13.45
CA VAL A 43 25.91 -2.17 -14.83
C VAL A 43 26.31 -0.70 -14.98
N ALA A 44 25.50 0.23 -14.46
CA ALA A 44 25.81 1.66 -14.48
C ALA A 44 27.07 1.97 -13.66
N GLY A 45 27.24 1.34 -12.49
CA GLY A 45 28.43 1.46 -11.67
C GLY A 45 29.69 0.98 -12.39
N PHE A 46 29.61 -0.12 -13.14
CA PHE A 46 30.71 -0.61 -13.96
C PHE A 46 31.11 0.39 -15.04
N PHE A 47 30.15 0.93 -15.80
CA PHE A 47 30.44 1.95 -16.83
C PHE A 47 30.96 3.26 -16.23
N PHE A 48 30.41 3.69 -15.09
CA PHE A 48 30.85 4.88 -14.37
C PHE A 48 32.26 4.71 -13.77
N TRP A 49 32.69 3.49 -13.49
CA TRP A 49 34.08 3.21 -13.14
C TRP A 49 34.99 3.14 -14.38
N TYR A 50 34.56 2.42 -15.42
CA TYR A 50 35.35 2.18 -16.62
C TYR A 50 35.69 3.45 -17.40
N ILE A 51 34.70 4.31 -17.67
CA ILE A 51 34.88 5.52 -18.51
C ILE A 51 35.93 6.48 -17.90
N PRO A 52 35.86 6.84 -16.60
CA PRO A 52 36.86 7.70 -15.99
C PRO A 52 38.19 6.98 -15.78
N SER A 53 38.23 5.66 -15.57
CA SER A 53 39.48 4.94 -15.32
C SER A 53 40.53 5.16 -16.41
N VAL A 54 40.10 5.24 -17.68
CA VAL A 54 40.97 5.54 -18.83
C VAL A 54 41.61 6.94 -18.72
N GLY A 55 40.88 7.91 -18.16
CA GLY A 55 41.38 9.27 -17.93
C GLY A 55 42.16 9.43 -16.62
N LEU A 56 41.77 8.75 -15.54
CA LEU A 56 42.40 8.86 -14.21
C LEU A 56 43.81 8.25 -14.20
N VAL A 57 44.07 7.23 -15.04
CA VAL A 57 45.41 6.63 -15.19
C VAL A 57 46.45 7.67 -15.64
N ASN A 58 46.04 8.65 -16.45
CA ASN A 58 46.94 9.70 -16.95
C ASN A 58 47.28 10.78 -15.91
N ILE A 59 46.53 10.86 -14.81
CA ILE A 59 46.76 11.86 -13.75
C ILE A 59 47.61 11.26 -12.62
N HIS A 60 47.23 10.09 -12.11
CA HIS A 60 48.00 9.39 -11.07
C HIS A 60 47.65 7.88 -11.05
N PRO A 61 48.64 6.97 -10.97
CA PRO A 61 48.40 5.53 -11.08
C PRO A 61 47.53 4.95 -9.95
N ALA A 62 47.49 5.59 -8.78
CA ALA A 62 46.65 5.13 -7.65
C ALA A 62 45.18 5.58 -7.70
N LEU A 63 44.85 6.64 -8.46
CA LEU A 63 43.51 7.24 -8.50
C LEU A 63 42.42 6.28 -9.02
N PRO A 64 42.63 5.51 -10.11
CA PRO A 64 41.65 4.54 -10.60
C PRO A 64 41.31 3.44 -9.58
N VAL A 65 42.30 3.02 -8.78
CA VAL A 65 42.14 1.96 -7.76
C VAL A 65 41.31 2.47 -6.59
N ILE A 66 41.61 3.66 -6.07
CA ILE A 66 40.86 4.28 -4.96
C ILE A 66 39.40 4.51 -5.38
N PHE A 67 39.20 5.07 -6.58
CA PHE A 67 37.87 5.32 -7.13
C PHE A 67 37.08 4.03 -7.34
N GLY A 68 37.73 2.98 -7.87
CA GLY A 68 37.12 1.66 -8.03
C GLY A 68 36.75 1.01 -6.72
N ALA A 69 37.63 1.06 -5.71
CA ALA A 69 37.35 0.52 -4.39
C ALA A 69 36.16 1.21 -3.72
N ALA A 70 36.09 2.55 -3.80
CA ALA A 70 34.98 3.33 -3.25
C ALA A 70 33.65 2.99 -3.93
N LEU A 71 33.65 2.89 -5.26
CA LEU A 71 32.45 2.56 -6.03
C LEU A 71 32.00 1.12 -5.75
N ALA A 72 32.93 0.16 -5.75
CA ALA A 72 32.64 -1.24 -5.42
C ALA A 72 32.05 -1.38 -4.01
N ALA A 73 32.64 -0.72 -3.01
CA ALA A 73 32.10 -0.72 -1.64
C ALA A 73 30.67 -0.17 -1.59
N THR A 74 30.39 0.91 -2.32
CA THR A 74 29.04 1.51 -2.40
C THR A 74 28.05 0.58 -3.09
N SER A 75 28.42 -0.03 -4.22
CA SER A 75 27.58 -1.01 -4.93
C SER A 75 27.28 -2.24 -4.07
N ILE A 76 28.28 -2.76 -3.34
CA ILE A 76 28.11 -3.88 -2.41
C ILE A 76 27.13 -3.50 -1.28
N ALA A 77 27.27 -2.30 -0.70
CA ALA A 77 26.35 -1.84 0.35
C ALA A 77 24.89 -1.75 -0.16
N ILE A 78 24.67 -1.26 -1.38
CA ILE A 78 23.35 -1.21 -2.01
C ILE A 78 22.81 -2.63 -2.23
N LEU A 79 23.64 -3.56 -2.71
CA LEU A 79 23.24 -4.96 -2.94
C LEU A 79 22.87 -5.67 -1.64
N ILE A 80 23.67 -5.50 -0.58
CA ILE A 80 23.33 -6.01 0.75
C ILE A 80 21.99 -5.45 1.22
N GLY A 81 21.75 -4.15 1.01
CA GLY A 81 20.46 -3.51 1.32
C GLY A 81 19.30 -4.11 0.53
N ALA A 82 19.45 -4.30 -0.79
CA ALA A 82 18.41 -4.87 -1.66
C ALA A 82 18.12 -6.34 -1.34
N VAL A 83 19.16 -7.14 -1.08
CA VAL A 83 19.03 -8.55 -0.66
C VAL A 83 18.39 -8.64 0.72
N GLY A 84 18.83 -7.82 1.67
CA GLY A 84 18.24 -7.74 3.01
C GLY A 84 16.75 -7.37 2.96
N LEU A 85 16.39 -6.41 2.10
CA LEU A 85 15.00 -6.02 1.87
C LEU A 85 14.18 -7.16 1.24
N SER A 86 14.73 -7.83 0.22
CA SER A 86 14.09 -8.97 -0.43
C SER A 86 13.83 -10.10 0.57
N PHE A 87 14.81 -10.40 1.42
CA PHE A 87 14.69 -11.42 2.45
C PHE A 87 13.64 -11.04 3.51
N ALA A 88 13.58 -9.78 3.93
CA ALA A 88 12.57 -9.28 4.85
C ALA A 88 11.15 -9.44 4.28
N ILE A 89 10.96 -9.12 2.99
CA ILE A 89 9.67 -9.27 2.29
C ILE A 89 9.26 -10.75 2.18
N VAL A 90 10.20 -11.64 1.85
CA VAL A 90 9.92 -13.08 1.70
C VAL A 90 9.59 -13.71 3.06
N LYS A 91 10.37 -13.40 4.10
CA LYS A 91 10.23 -14.03 5.42
C LYS A 91 9.03 -13.50 6.20
N GLY A 92 8.48 -12.34 5.81
CA GLY A 92 7.33 -11.70 6.48
C GLY A 92 7.60 -11.39 7.96
N ARG A 93 8.87 -11.40 8.38
CA ARG A 93 9.31 -11.13 9.74
C ARG A 93 10.24 -9.94 9.71
N ASP A 94 9.87 -8.89 10.43
CA ASP A 94 10.72 -7.73 10.64
C ASP A 94 12.03 -8.19 11.33
N MET A 95 13.14 -8.14 10.61
CA MET A 95 14.47 -8.20 11.21
C MET A 95 14.72 -6.85 11.91
N PHE A 96 14.36 -6.77 13.19
CA PHE A 96 14.86 -5.84 14.22
C PHE A 96 14.72 -4.30 14.00
N LEU A 97 14.33 -3.77 12.83
CA LEU A 97 14.48 -2.34 12.53
C LEU A 97 13.24 -1.72 11.82
N SER A 98 12.06 -2.11 12.31
CA SER A 98 10.72 -1.93 11.70
C SER A 98 10.37 -0.53 11.15
N TYR A 99 10.65 0.56 11.86
CA TYR A 99 10.21 1.91 11.41
C TYR A 99 11.10 2.50 10.32
N LYS A 100 12.43 2.34 10.42
CA LYS A 100 13.40 2.89 9.44
C LYS A 100 13.28 2.18 8.10
N PHE A 101 13.12 0.85 8.12
CA PHE A 101 12.94 0.06 6.90
C PHE A 101 11.67 0.44 6.15
N ARG A 102 10.55 0.60 6.87
CA ARG A 102 9.30 1.06 6.26
C ARG A 102 9.45 2.44 5.64
N GLY A 103 10.18 3.36 6.29
CA GLY A 103 10.48 4.68 5.74
C GLY A 103 11.27 4.63 4.43
N VAL A 104 12.31 3.80 4.38
CA VAL A 104 13.13 3.60 3.17
C VAL A 104 12.30 2.97 2.05
N LEU A 105 11.48 1.95 2.36
CA LEU A 105 10.59 1.32 1.38
C LEU A 105 9.61 2.33 0.76
N ILE A 106 8.93 3.11 1.60
CA ILE A 106 7.85 4.02 1.21
C ILE A 106 8.37 5.26 0.47
N LYS A 107 9.45 5.87 0.97
CA LYS A 107 9.97 7.15 0.43
C LYS A 107 10.92 6.99 -0.75
N PHE A 108 11.67 5.89 -0.81
CA PHE A 108 12.71 5.71 -1.83
C PHE A 108 12.36 4.61 -2.83
N PHE A 109 12.10 3.40 -2.34
CA PHE A 109 11.89 2.25 -3.24
C PHE A 109 10.59 2.34 -4.03
N LEU A 110 9.50 2.81 -3.43
CA LEU A 110 8.21 2.88 -4.13
C LEU A 110 8.24 3.83 -5.35
N PRO A 111 8.69 5.10 -5.26
CA PRO A 111 8.83 5.96 -6.45
C PRO A 111 9.75 5.37 -7.51
N LEU A 112 10.88 4.77 -7.09
CA LEU A 112 11.85 4.14 -7.98
C LEU A 112 11.24 2.97 -8.76
N ILE A 113 10.55 2.06 -8.08
CA ILE A 113 9.92 0.88 -8.67
C ILE A 113 8.77 1.28 -9.59
N MET A 114 8.02 2.32 -9.25
CA MET A 114 6.96 2.85 -10.11
C MET A 114 7.52 3.44 -11.41
N MET A 115 8.63 4.17 -11.34
CA MET A 115 9.33 4.70 -12.51
C MET A 115 9.85 3.58 -13.42
N ILE A 116 10.52 2.58 -12.85
CA ILE A 116 11.11 1.46 -13.59
C ILE A 116 10.03 0.53 -14.15
N GLY A 117 8.97 0.28 -13.38
CA GLY A 117 7.80 -0.45 -13.84
C GLY A 117 7.13 0.21 -15.05
N GLY A 118 7.08 1.55 -15.07
CA GLY A 118 6.63 2.31 -16.24
C GLY A 118 7.49 2.06 -17.48
N LEU A 119 8.83 2.04 -17.31
CA LEU A 119 9.77 1.76 -18.41
C LEU A 119 9.61 0.32 -18.95
N LEU A 120 9.36 -0.64 -18.06
CA LEU A 120 9.11 -2.05 -18.39
C LEU A 120 7.66 -2.35 -18.83
N ARG A 121 6.82 -1.32 -19.02
CA ARG A 121 5.38 -1.44 -19.36
C ARG A 121 4.58 -2.35 -18.42
N ILE A 122 4.99 -2.43 -17.15
CA ILE A 122 4.24 -3.14 -16.11
C ILE A 122 3.05 -2.26 -15.70
N GLN A 123 1.89 -2.89 -15.57
CA GLN A 123 0.67 -2.21 -15.14
C GLN A 123 0.85 -1.64 -13.73
N LYS A 124 0.66 -0.32 -13.59
CA LYS A 124 0.82 0.43 -12.34
C LYS A 124 0.08 -0.21 -11.15
N ILE A 125 -1.16 -0.65 -11.37
CA ILE A 125 -1.98 -1.31 -10.35
C ILE A 125 -1.32 -2.56 -9.74
N LYS A 126 -0.58 -3.35 -10.54
CA LYS A 126 0.10 -4.56 -10.02
C LYS A 126 1.22 -4.19 -9.04
N ILE A 127 1.90 -3.08 -9.31
CA ILE A 127 2.95 -2.54 -8.43
C ILE A 127 2.33 -2.01 -7.14
N GLU A 128 1.21 -1.28 -7.24
CA GLU A 128 0.45 -0.78 -6.09
C GLU A 128 -0.08 -1.94 -5.21
N GLN A 129 -0.63 -3.00 -5.81
CA GLN A 129 -1.06 -4.21 -5.09
C GLN A 129 0.10 -4.87 -4.34
N ALA A 130 1.25 -5.05 -5.02
CA ALA A 130 2.43 -5.64 -4.39
C ALA A 130 2.96 -4.77 -3.23
N PHE A 131 2.93 -3.44 -3.38
CA PHE A 131 3.29 -2.50 -2.32
C PHE A 131 2.34 -2.58 -1.12
N ILE A 132 1.03 -2.61 -1.36
CA ILE A 132 0.01 -2.73 -0.30
C ILE A 132 0.22 -4.02 0.49
N GLU A 133 0.47 -5.14 -0.19
CA GLU A 133 0.73 -6.44 0.44
C GLU A 133 1.99 -6.41 1.32
N ILE A 134 3.10 -5.84 0.80
CA ILE A 134 4.33 -5.67 1.58
C ILE A 134 4.08 -4.78 2.79
N ASN A 135 3.41 -3.64 2.62
CA ASN A 135 3.09 -2.75 3.72
C ASN A 135 2.25 -3.46 4.80
N ASN A 136 1.21 -4.20 4.40
CA ASN A 136 0.36 -4.94 5.33
C ASN A 136 1.18 -5.96 6.12
N GLN A 137 2.10 -6.68 5.46
CA GLN A 137 2.98 -7.63 6.12
C GLN A 137 3.92 -6.96 7.10
N LEU A 138 4.50 -5.82 6.75
CA LEU A 138 5.34 -5.05 7.68
C LEU A 138 4.52 -4.57 8.89
N VAL A 139 3.30 -4.07 8.66
CA VAL A 139 2.42 -3.61 9.74
C VAL A 139 2.03 -4.76 10.68
N LYS A 140 1.69 -5.93 10.13
CA LYS A 140 1.42 -7.14 10.92
C LYS A 140 2.67 -7.65 11.65
N GLY A 141 3.83 -7.59 10.99
CA GLY A 141 5.13 -8.01 11.50
C GLY A 141 5.63 -7.19 12.69
N MET A 142 5.11 -5.98 12.90
CA MET A 142 5.41 -5.17 14.09
C MET A 142 4.99 -5.85 15.40
N GLY A 143 3.99 -6.74 15.36
CA GLY A 143 3.46 -7.42 16.55
C GLY A 143 2.82 -6.48 17.59
N LYS A 144 2.61 -5.21 17.24
CA LYS A 144 2.03 -4.21 18.15
C LYS A 144 0.52 -4.35 18.20
N LYS A 145 0.00 -4.35 19.41
CA LYS A 145 -1.44 -4.30 19.69
C LYS A 145 -1.83 -2.91 20.21
N PHE A 146 -3.02 -2.46 19.83
CA PHE A 146 -3.53 -1.11 20.11
C PHE A 146 -4.87 -1.20 20.84
N LYS A 147 -5.12 -0.21 21.70
CA LYS A 147 -6.44 -0.06 22.32
C LYS A 147 -7.46 0.43 21.29
N PRO A 148 -8.75 0.06 21.37
CA PRO A 148 -9.77 0.46 20.42
C PRO A 148 -9.82 1.96 20.11
N GLU A 149 -9.67 2.81 21.13
CA GLU A 149 -9.79 4.26 21.01
C GLU A 149 -8.61 4.90 20.25
N ARG A 150 -7.56 4.11 20.00
CA ARG A 150 -6.37 4.52 19.23
C ARG A 150 -6.36 3.94 17.82
N ILE A 151 -7.40 3.21 17.42
CA ILE A 151 -7.59 2.70 16.07
C ILE A 151 -8.56 3.65 15.35
N LEU A 152 -8.24 4.01 14.11
CA LEU A 152 -9.16 4.75 13.24
C LEU A 152 -9.47 3.92 12.00
N ILE A 153 -10.76 3.69 11.75
CA ILE A 153 -11.23 3.05 10.52
C ILE A 153 -11.54 4.15 9.51
N LEU A 154 -10.83 4.15 8.38
CA LEU A 154 -11.00 5.10 7.28
C LEU A 154 -11.62 4.39 6.07
N MET A 155 -12.81 4.83 5.70
CA MET A 155 -13.55 4.30 4.55
C MET A 155 -13.69 5.35 3.45
N PRO A 156 -13.84 4.95 2.17
CA PRO A 156 -14.14 5.85 1.08
C PRO A 156 -15.67 6.04 0.97
N HIS A 157 -16.10 7.23 0.60
CA HIS A 157 -17.52 7.51 0.32
C HIS A 157 -18.08 6.68 -0.84
N CYS A 158 -17.23 6.16 -1.72
CA CYS A 158 -17.63 5.38 -2.90
C CYS A 158 -18.31 4.04 -2.57
N ILE A 159 -18.25 3.57 -1.32
CA ILE A 159 -18.98 2.38 -0.84
C ILE A 159 -20.45 2.69 -0.60
N GLN A 160 -20.78 3.97 -0.39
CA GLN A 160 -22.16 4.39 -0.23
C GLN A 160 -22.96 4.10 -1.49
N TYR A 161 -24.15 3.51 -1.32
CA TYR A 161 -25.08 3.30 -2.42
C TYR A 161 -25.37 4.61 -3.16
N ILE A 162 -25.32 4.57 -4.50
CA ILE A 162 -25.29 5.78 -5.34
C ILE A 162 -26.51 6.69 -5.16
N ASP A 163 -27.70 6.12 -4.99
CA ASP A 163 -28.94 6.91 -4.75
C ASP A 163 -29.27 7.06 -3.26
N CYS A 164 -28.28 6.92 -2.37
CA CYS A 164 -28.48 7.09 -0.94
C CYS A 164 -28.63 8.58 -0.60
N LYS A 165 -29.82 8.98 -0.14
CA LYS A 165 -30.13 10.37 0.25
C LYS A 165 -29.55 10.79 1.61
N ILE A 166 -29.03 9.84 2.39
CA ILE A 166 -28.53 10.09 3.75
C ILE A 166 -27.08 10.54 3.69
N LYS A 167 -26.76 11.69 4.31
CA LYS A 167 -25.37 12.17 4.39
C LYS A 167 -24.65 11.53 5.58
N VAL A 168 -23.78 10.56 5.29
CA VAL A 168 -22.94 9.83 6.28
C VAL A 168 -21.53 10.41 6.42
N THR A 169 -21.17 11.39 5.59
CA THR A 169 -19.82 11.99 5.55
C THR A 169 -19.50 12.87 6.76
N GLN A 170 -20.52 13.47 7.39
CA GLN A 170 -20.34 14.23 8.64
C GLN A 170 -20.43 13.32 9.86
N ASN A 171 -21.43 12.44 9.89
CA ASN A 171 -21.62 11.46 10.94
C ASN A 171 -22.06 10.13 10.32
N VAL A 172 -21.22 9.11 10.47
CA VAL A 172 -21.48 7.78 9.93
C VAL A 172 -22.70 7.12 10.60
N ARG A 173 -23.02 7.52 11.83
CA ARG A 173 -24.18 7.05 12.61
C ARG A 173 -25.53 7.52 12.06
N ASN A 174 -25.52 8.44 11.07
CA ASN A 174 -26.74 8.77 10.32
C ASN A 174 -27.23 7.61 9.46
N CYS A 175 -26.40 6.60 9.20
CA CYS A 175 -26.80 5.41 8.47
C CYS A 175 -27.93 4.67 9.20
N VAL A 176 -29.05 4.46 8.52
CA VAL A 176 -30.21 3.74 9.06
C VAL A 176 -30.13 2.21 8.88
N GLY A 177 -29.02 1.68 8.36
CA GLY A 177 -28.83 0.23 8.20
C GLY A 177 -29.77 -0.43 7.18
N CYS A 178 -30.07 0.25 6.06
CA CYS A 178 -31.04 -0.25 5.06
C CYS A 178 -30.57 -1.47 4.24
N GLY A 179 -29.35 -1.98 4.46
CA GLY A 179 -28.79 -3.16 3.77
C GLY A 179 -28.38 -2.96 2.31
N LYS A 180 -28.51 -1.74 1.76
CA LYS A 180 -28.14 -1.45 0.35
C LYS A 180 -26.63 -1.26 0.12
N CYS A 181 -25.86 -1.06 1.18
CA CYS A 181 -24.41 -0.91 1.18
C CYS A 181 -23.85 -1.38 2.52
N GLU A 182 -22.55 -1.64 2.56
CA GLU A 182 -21.84 -2.23 3.69
C GLU A 182 -21.63 -1.26 4.85
N ILE A 183 -21.96 0.03 4.69
CA ILE A 183 -21.80 1.06 5.73
C ILE A 183 -22.54 0.68 7.02
N GLY A 184 -23.75 0.11 6.91
CA GLY A 184 -24.52 -0.30 8.08
C GLY A 184 -23.80 -1.38 8.89
N GLU A 185 -23.23 -2.38 8.21
CA GLU A 185 -22.44 -3.44 8.83
C GLU A 185 -21.14 -2.90 9.43
N LEU A 186 -20.49 -1.95 8.76
CA LEU A 186 -19.27 -1.29 9.25
C LEU A 186 -19.54 -0.43 10.49
N VAL A 187 -20.70 0.23 10.57
CA VAL A 187 -21.13 0.93 11.80
C VAL A 187 -21.34 -0.08 12.94
N GLY A 188 -22.01 -1.20 12.67
CA GLY A 188 -22.14 -2.27 13.65
C GLY A 188 -20.78 -2.81 14.13
N LEU A 189 -19.82 -2.96 13.22
CA LEU A 189 -18.45 -3.38 13.53
C LEU A 189 -17.70 -2.34 14.38
N SER A 190 -17.87 -1.05 14.06
CA SER A 190 -17.31 0.07 14.81
C SER A 190 -17.86 0.11 16.24
N ASP A 191 -19.14 -0.17 16.42
CA ASP A 191 -19.79 -0.25 17.73
C ASP A 191 -19.39 -1.52 18.51
N GLU A 192 -19.28 -2.67 17.84
CA GLU A 192 -18.84 -3.94 18.45
C GLU A 192 -17.44 -3.82 19.07
N PHE A 193 -16.51 -3.18 18.36
CA PHE A 193 -15.13 -3.01 18.81
C PHE A 193 -14.86 -1.69 19.54
N THR A 194 -15.84 -0.79 19.64
CA THR A 194 -15.68 0.57 20.19
C THR A 194 -14.55 1.35 19.50
N ILE A 195 -14.50 1.31 18.17
CA ILE A 195 -13.48 1.95 17.32
C ILE A 195 -14.10 3.11 16.55
N ASP A 196 -13.37 4.22 16.41
CA ASP A 196 -13.81 5.34 15.58
C ASP A 196 -13.86 4.97 14.08
N LEU A 197 -15.02 5.15 13.45
CA LEU A 197 -15.24 4.98 12.01
C LEU A 197 -15.47 6.34 11.34
N PHE A 198 -14.78 6.57 10.23
CA PHE A 198 -14.92 7.79 9.43
C PHE A 198 -15.00 7.50 7.94
N ILE A 199 -15.96 8.13 7.26
CA ILE A 199 -16.12 8.07 5.80
C ILE A 199 -15.57 9.35 5.18
N SER A 200 -14.61 9.20 4.28
CA SER A 200 -13.94 10.30 3.59
C SER A 200 -14.42 10.45 2.15
N THR A 201 -14.69 11.68 1.71
CA THR A 201 -14.98 12.00 0.31
C THR A 201 -13.73 12.16 -0.55
N GLY A 202 -12.55 12.19 0.08
CA GLY A 202 -11.27 12.27 -0.58
C GLY A 202 -10.12 12.33 0.41
N GLY A 203 -8.89 12.20 -0.09
CA GLY A 203 -7.70 12.10 0.75
C GLY A 203 -7.49 13.31 1.66
N THR A 204 -7.87 14.53 1.24
CA THR A 204 -7.57 15.75 2.03
C THR A 204 -8.38 15.78 3.32
N ILE A 205 -9.63 15.34 3.23
CA ILE A 205 -10.51 15.21 4.40
C ILE A 205 -10.04 14.05 5.28
N ALA A 206 -9.59 12.93 4.69
CA ALA A 206 -8.99 11.83 5.43
C ALA A 206 -7.75 12.29 6.23
N ARG A 207 -6.81 13.00 5.59
CA ARG A 207 -5.59 13.55 6.21
C ARG A 207 -5.90 14.48 7.37
N ARG A 208 -6.86 15.40 7.18
CA ARG A 208 -7.33 16.29 8.25
C ARG A 208 -7.88 15.48 9.44
N LYS A 209 -8.68 14.45 9.17
CA LYS A 209 -9.25 13.61 10.23
C LYS A 209 -8.19 12.84 11.01
N VAL A 210 -7.18 12.30 10.33
CA VAL A 210 -6.02 11.64 10.97
C VAL A 210 -5.29 12.62 11.88
N TYR A 211 -5.07 13.86 11.44
CA TYR A 211 -4.43 14.89 12.25
C TYR A 211 -5.25 15.29 13.48
N GLU A 212 -6.58 15.42 13.34
CA GLU A 212 -7.51 15.72 14.43
C GLU A 212 -7.56 14.60 15.48
N LYS A 213 -7.72 13.35 15.03
CA LYS A 213 -7.94 12.20 15.91
C LYS A 213 -6.65 11.65 16.53
N ARG A 214 -5.50 11.87 15.88
CA ARG A 214 -4.19 11.32 16.27
C ARG A 214 -4.25 9.84 16.69
N PRO A 215 -4.74 8.95 15.81
CA PRO A 215 -4.72 7.52 16.09
C PRO A 215 -3.29 6.99 16.14
N ASN A 216 -3.10 5.81 16.71
CA ASN A 216 -1.83 5.10 16.71
C ASN A 216 -1.73 4.11 15.53
N VAL A 217 -2.87 3.73 14.93
CA VAL A 217 -2.95 2.88 13.75
C VAL A 217 -4.24 3.16 12.96
N ILE A 218 -4.19 2.97 11.65
CA ILE A 218 -5.33 3.12 10.74
C ILE A 218 -5.66 1.78 10.11
N VAL A 219 -6.96 1.45 10.03
CA VAL A 219 -7.48 0.45 9.10
C VAL A 219 -8.13 1.19 7.94
N ALA A 220 -7.51 1.16 6.77
CA ALA A 220 -7.93 1.94 5.61
C ALA A 220 -8.53 1.03 4.53
N VAL A 221 -9.69 1.40 3.98
CA VAL A 221 -10.26 0.79 2.78
C VAL A 221 -10.30 1.80 1.66
N ALA A 222 -9.76 1.46 0.51
CA ALA A 222 -9.88 2.23 -0.73
C ALA A 222 -9.38 1.41 -1.92
N CYS A 223 -9.32 2.03 -3.10
CA CYS A 223 -8.62 1.47 -4.25
C CYS A 223 -7.10 1.50 -4.05
N GLU A 224 -6.34 0.77 -4.85
CA GLU A 224 -4.89 0.61 -4.66
C GLU A 224 -4.13 1.92 -4.78
N ARG A 225 -4.53 2.78 -5.72
CA ARG A 225 -3.96 4.12 -5.89
C ARG A 225 -4.09 4.99 -4.64
N ASP A 226 -5.30 5.04 -4.10
CA ASP A 226 -5.62 5.88 -2.94
C ASP A 226 -5.01 5.28 -1.66
N LEU A 227 -4.96 3.94 -1.55
CA LEU A 227 -4.26 3.26 -0.45
C LEU A 227 -2.74 3.51 -0.52
N THR A 228 -2.14 3.39 -1.70
CA THR A 228 -0.69 3.57 -1.90
C THR A 228 -0.27 4.99 -1.52
N SER A 229 -0.97 6.00 -2.05
CA SER A 229 -0.74 7.40 -1.69
C SER A 229 -1.05 7.68 -0.21
N GLY A 230 -2.14 7.13 0.33
CA GLY A 230 -2.50 7.28 1.74
C GLY A 230 -1.47 6.67 2.69
N ILE A 231 -0.88 5.53 2.36
CA ILE A 231 0.22 4.91 3.12
C ILE A 231 1.47 5.79 3.10
N GLN A 232 1.79 6.41 1.96
CA GLN A 232 2.91 7.34 1.84
C GLN A 232 2.70 8.59 2.71
N ASP A 233 1.53 9.20 2.62
CA ASP A 233 1.18 10.42 3.35
C ASP A 233 1.10 10.20 4.87
N ALA A 234 0.64 9.02 5.30
CA ALA A 234 0.47 8.70 6.71
C ALA A 234 1.80 8.37 7.42
N TYR A 235 2.90 8.11 6.70
CA TYR A 235 4.17 7.74 7.32
C TYR A 235 4.63 8.81 8.36
N PRO A 236 4.99 8.42 9.60
CA PRO A 236 5.33 7.07 10.07
C PRO A 236 4.18 6.22 10.65
N LEU A 237 2.94 6.70 10.61
CA LEU A 237 1.78 6.01 11.18
C LEU A 237 1.51 4.65 10.47
N PRO A 238 1.30 3.54 11.20
CA PRO A 238 0.94 2.26 10.60
C PRO A 238 -0.47 2.29 10.01
N VAL A 239 -0.58 1.77 8.79
CA VAL A 239 -1.82 1.67 8.04
C VAL A 239 -1.97 0.24 7.56
N LEU A 240 -2.99 -0.45 8.05
CA LEU A 240 -3.40 -1.75 7.54
C LEU A 240 -4.46 -1.52 6.46
N ALA A 241 -4.12 -1.88 5.22
CA ALA A 241 -4.89 -1.53 4.05
C ALA A 241 -5.72 -2.71 3.55
N VAL A 242 -6.99 -2.47 3.27
CA VAL A 242 -7.94 -3.45 2.71
C VAL A 242 -8.43 -2.90 1.37
N VAL A 243 -8.08 -3.58 0.28
CA VAL A 243 -8.47 -3.13 -1.07
C VAL A 243 -9.98 -3.32 -1.25
N ASN A 244 -10.66 -2.29 -1.76
CA ASN A 244 -12.10 -2.36 -2.01
C ASN A 244 -12.42 -3.18 -3.27
N LYS A 245 -13.63 -3.75 -3.30
CA LYS A 245 -14.20 -4.41 -4.48
C LYS A 245 -14.77 -3.36 -5.41
N ARG A 246 -14.57 -3.53 -6.71
CA ARG A 246 -14.96 -2.56 -7.75
C ARG A 246 -15.65 -3.27 -8.91
N PRO A 247 -16.86 -3.81 -8.72
CA PRO A 247 -17.57 -4.51 -9.79
C PRO A 247 -17.90 -3.59 -10.97
N GLN A 248 -18.08 -2.29 -10.73
CA GLN A 248 -18.46 -1.29 -11.74
C GLN A 248 -17.32 -0.30 -12.03
N GLY A 249 -16.07 -0.65 -11.69
CA GLY A 249 -14.91 0.23 -11.87
C GLY A 249 -14.65 1.18 -10.69
N TYR A 250 -13.87 2.23 -10.93
CA TYR A 250 -13.45 3.14 -9.87
C TYR A 250 -14.56 4.08 -9.45
N CYS A 251 -14.71 4.23 -8.13
CA CYS A 251 -15.60 5.21 -7.50
C CYS A 251 -17.10 5.05 -7.82
N ILE A 252 -17.51 3.96 -8.46
CA ILE A 252 -18.92 3.65 -8.78
C ILE A 252 -19.22 2.25 -8.28
N GLY A 253 -20.29 2.12 -7.47
CA GLY A 253 -20.79 0.83 -6.99
C GLY A 253 -19.72 -0.03 -6.32
N THR A 254 -18.83 0.59 -5.53
CA THR A 254 -17.74 -0.14 -4.87
C THR A 254 -18.25 -0.83 -3.61
N GLY A 255 -17.63 -1.95 -3.25
CA GLY A 255 -17.97 -2.71 -2.05
C GLY A 255 -16.73 -3.05 -1.24
N VAL A 256 -16.91 -3.67 -0.10
CA VAL A 256 -15.81 -4.16 0.74
C VAL A 256 -16.19 -5.48 1.37
N ASP A 257 -15.21 -6.37 1.53
CA ASP A 257 -15.40 -7.53 2.37
C ASP A 257 -15.29 -7.13 3.85
N VAL A 258 -16.44 -7.05 4.53
CA VAL A 258 -16.52 -6.70 5.95
C VAL A 258 -15.75 -7.71 6.82
N ALA A 259 -15.65 -8.99 6.40
CA ALA A 259 -14.87 -9.99 7.12
C ALA A 259 -13.37 -9.66 7.09
N SER A 260 -12.84 -9.22 5.94
CA SER A 260 -11.47 -8.73 5.82
C SER A 260 -11.18 -7.54 6.74
N VAL A 261 -12.11 -6.58 6.85
CA VAL A 261 -11.98 -5.43 7.78
C VAL A 261 -12.01 -5.89 9.23
N ARG A 262 -12.93 -6.80 9.59
CA ARG A 262 -13.01 -7.41 10.93
C ARG A 262 -11.72 -8.12 11.31
N ASN A 263 -11.15 -8.90 10.39
CA ASN A 263 -9.88 -9.60 10.61
C ASN A 263 -8.73 -8.61 10.80
N ALA A 264 -8.66 -7.56 9.97
CA ALA A 264 -7.68 -6.49 10.10
C ALA A 264 -7.75 -5.80 11.48
N ILE A 265 -8.96 -5.53 11.98
CA ILE A 265 -9.18 -4.98 13.32
C ILE A 265 -8.68 -5.95 14.41
N ARG A 266 -9.08 -7.23 14.36
CA ARG A 266 -8.67 -8.25 15.34
C ARG A 266 -7.15 -8.44 15.40
N GLU A 267 -6.48 -8.37 14.26
CA GLU A 267 -5.02 -8.43 14.20
C GLU A 267 -4.34 -7.27 14.94
N LEU A 268 -4.98 -6.11 15.03
CA LEU A 268 -4.44 -4.91 15.66
C LEU A 268 -4.91 -4.70 17.11
N LEU A 269 -6.00 -5.34 17.52
CA LEU A 269 -6.57 -5.19 18.87
C LEU A 269 -5.73 -5.87 19.94
N ARG A 270 -5.63 -5.19 21.09
CA ARG A 270 -5.03 -5.67 22.34
C ARG A 270 -6.05 -6.40 23.20
#